data_AF-A0A1V2ATW8-F1
#
_entry.id   AF-A0A1V2ATW8-F1
#
_cell.length_a   1.000
_cell.length_b   1.000
_cell.length_c   1.000
_cell.angle_alpha   90.00
_cell.angle_beta   90.00
_cell.angle_gamma   90.00
#
_symmetry.space_group_name_H-M   'P 1'
#
loop_
_entity.id
_entity.type
_entity.pdbx_description
1 polymer ?
#
loop_
_entity_poly.entity_id
_entity_poly.type
_entity_poly.pdbx_seq_one_letter_code
_entity_poly.pdbx_strand_id
1 'polypeptide(L)' 'VGAGGEIQLTDAIQRLNEIQRVFAYDFEGKRYDVGEKLGFVQTTIEMALQHPELRDDMVAMMKKILEEQANQES' A
#
# COMPACT_ATOMS: atom_id res chain seq x y z
N VAL A 1 23.13 18.20 -2.40
CA VAL A 1 23.13 16.75 -2.14
C VAL A 1 21.75 16.44 -1.60
N GLY A 2 21.04 15.46 -2.17
CA GLY A 2 19.64 15.19 -1.83
C GLY A 2 19.48 14.72 -0.38
N ALA A 3 18.23 14.48 0.03
CA ALA A 3 17.96 13.91 1.35
C ALA A 3 18.80 12.63 1.58
N GLY A 4 19.43 12.52 2.74
CA GLY A 4 20.22 11.35 3.11
C GLY A 4 21.59 11.21 2.44
N GLY A 5 22.05 12.20 1.65
CA GLY A 5 23.35 12.11 0.95
C GLY A 5 23.29 11.48 -0.43
N GLU A 6 22.09 11.11 -0.89
CA GLU A 6 21.88 10.46 -2.18
C GLU A 6 21.62 11.47 -3.31
N ILE A 7 21.85 11.03 -4.55
CA ILE A 7 21.41 11.75 -5.75
C ILE A 7 19.99 11.28 -6.05
N GLN A 8 19.01 12.17 -5.91
CA GLN A 8 17.59 11.83 -6.00
C GLN A 8 17.05 12.00 -7.41
N LEU A 9 16.19 11.07 -7.84
CA LEU A 9 15.48 11.17 -9.12
C LEU A 9 14.54 12.40 -9.14
N THR A 10 13.97 12.77 -7.99
CA THR A 10 13.10 13.95 -7.86
C THR A 10 13.82 15.25 -8.21
N ASP A 11 15.09 15.38 -7.83
CA ASP A 11 15.92 16.55 -8.17
C ASP A 11 16.16 16.64 -9.69
N ALA A 12 16.35 15.50 -10.34
CA ALA A 12 16.51 15.42 -11.79
C ALA A 12 15.20 15.77 -12.53
N ILE A 13 14.06 15.28 -12.06
CA ILE A 13 12.74 15.61 -12.62
C ILE A 13 12.44 17.11 -12.48
N GLN A 14 12.80 17.72 -11.34
CA GLN A 14 12.62 19.15 -11.13
C GLN A 14 13.42 19.98 -12.14
N ARG A 15 14.70 19.64 -12.36
CA ARG A 15 15.54 20.30 -13.39
C ARG A 15 14.99 20.09 -14.80
N LEU A 16 14.50 18.89 -15.10
CA LEU A 16 13.87 18.62 -16.39
C LEU A 16 12.64 19.51 -16.61
N ASN A 17 11.88 19.80 -15.56
CA ASN A 17 10.69 20.65 -15.64
C ASN A 17 11.00 22.12 -16.01
N GLU A 18 12.24 22.58 -15.80
CA GLU A 18 12.69 23.94 -16.18
C GLU A 18 12.92 24.06 -17.70
N ILE A 19 13.24 22.94 -18.37
CA ILE A 19 13.55 22.90 -19.82
C ILE A 19 12.42 22.28 -20.65
N GLN A 20 11.60 21.43 -20.06
CA GLN A 20 10.48 20.76 -20.71
C GLN A 20 9.35 20.58 -19.70
N ARG A 21 8.10 20.86 -20.09
CA ARG A 21 6.95 20.65 -19.21
C ARG A 21 6.82 19.19 -18.80
N VAL A 22 6.78 18.95 -17.50
CA VAL A 22 6.44 17.66 -16.88
C VAL A 22 5.01 17.77 -16.35
N PHE A 23 4.19 16.76 -16.64
CA PHE A 23 2.80 16.72 -16.21
C PHE A 23 2.59 15.59 -15.21
N ALA A 24 1.82 15.86 -14.15
CA ALA A 24 1.30 14.81 -13.29
C ALA A 24 0.19 14.06 -14.03
N TYR A 25 0.17 12.75 -13.89
CA TYR A 25 -0.94 11.92 -14.35
C TYR A 25 -1.82 11.59 -13.14
N ASP A 26 -3.09 11.98 -13.22
CA ASP A 26 -4.07 11.60 -12.20
C ASP A 26 -4.52 10.16 -12.46
N PHE A 27 -4.06 9.25 -11.62
CA PHE A 27 -4.34 7.83 -11.79
C PHE A 27 -5.71 7.49 -11.20
N GLU A 28 -6.63 7.11 -12.08
CA GLU A 28 -7.93 6.58 -11.67
C GLU A 28 -7.81 5.09 -11.33
N GLY A 29 -7.76 4.80 -10.04
CA GLY A 29 -7.75 3.43 -9.53
C GLY A 29 -7.42 3.36 -8.06
N LYS A 30 -7.51 2.16 -7.49
CA LYS A 30 -7.10 1.95 -6.11
C LYS A 30 -5.58 1.83 -6.04
N ARG A 31 -4.95 2.73 -5.29
CA ARG A 31 -3.51 2.67 -4.99
C ARG A 31 -3.29 1.85 -3.72
N TYR A 32 -2.37 0.91 -3.80
CA TYR A 32 -1.91 0.13 -2.65
C TYR A 32 -0.53 0.59 -2.23
N ASP A 33 -0.39 0.99 -0.96
CA ASP A 33 0.89 1.37 -0.40
C ASP A 33 1.51 0.17 0.33
N VAL A 34 2.35 -0.59 -0.38
CA VAL A 34 3.03 -1.77 0.16
C VAL A 34 4.41 -1.43 0.75
N GLY A 35 4.81 -0.16 0.73
CA GLY A 35 6.09 0.28 1.30
C GLY A 35 6.11 0.25 2.83
N GLU A 36 4.94 0.42 3.45
CA GLU A 36 4.75 0.37 4.89
C GLU A 36 4.18 -0.97 5.36
N LYS A 37 4.62 -1.43 6.54
CA LYS A 37 4.26 -2.77 7.06
C LYS A 37 2.75 -3.00 7.14
N LEU A 38 2.01 -2.01 7.66
CA LEU A 38 0.56 -2.11 7.78
C LEU A 38 -0.11 -2.11 6.41
N GLY A 39 0.36 -1.27 5.49
CA GLY A 39 -0.18 -1.18 4.13
C GLY A 39 0.06 -2.47 3.33
N PHE A 40 1.20 -3.13 3.53
CA PHE A 40 1.48 -4.46 2.97
C PHE A 40 0.47 -5.51 3.47
N VAL A 41 0.23 -5.58 4.79
CA VAL A 41 -0.71 -6.54 5.37
C VAL A 41 -2.14 -6.27 4.89
N GLN A 42 -2.56 -5.00 4.92
CA GLN A 42 -3.88 -4.59 4.46
C GLN A 42 -4.11 -4.95 2.99
N THR A 43 -3.14 -4.64 2.13
CA THR A 43 -3.20 -4.96 0.69
C THR A 43 -3.32 -6.47 0.49
N THR A 44 -2.55 -7.26 1.23
CA THR A 44 -2.56 -8.73 1.13
C THR A 44 -3.93 -9.30 1.51
N ILE A 45 -4.50 -8.85 2.64
CA ILE A 45 -5.84 -9.25 3.07
C ILE A 45 -6.88 -8.87 2.01
N GLU A 46 -6.81 -7.65 1.48
CA GLU A 46 -7.76 -7.20 0.48
C GLU A 46 -7.70 -8.04 -0.81
N MET A 47 -6.51 -8.35 -1.30
CA MET A 47 -6.32 -9.22 -2.46
C MET A 47 -6.88 -10.63 -2.20
N ALA A 48 -6.66 -11.19 -1.01
CA ALA A 48 -7.20 -12.49 -0.63
C ALA A 48 -8.74 -12.48 -0.59
N LEU A 49 -9.36 -11.40 -0.12
CA LEU A 49 -10.81 -11.24 -0.08
C LEU A 49 -11.44 -11.07 -1.48
N GLN A 50 -10.66 -10.63 -2.46
CA GLN A 50 -11.09 -10.56 -3.86
C GLN A 50 -10.89 -11.90 -4.61
N HIS A 51 -10.08 -12.81 -4.08
CA HIS A 51 -9.77 -14.08 -4.72
C HIS A 51 -10.87 -15.14 -4.45
N PRO A 52 -11.54 -15.69 -5.48
CA PRO A 52 -12.69 -16.58 -5.31
C PRO A 52 -12.41 -17.80 -4.41
N GLU A 53 -11.21 -18.38 -4.51
CA GLU A 53 -10.84 -19.57 -3.75
C GLU A 53 -10.37 -19.27 -2.31
N LEU A 54 -10.01 -18.02 -2.01
CA LEU A 54 -9.45 -17.66 -0.70
C LEU A 54 -10.43 -16.87 0.16
N ARG A 55 -11.43 -16.23 -0.45
CA ARG A 55 -12.32 -15.28 0.22
C ARG A 55 -13.01 -15.89 1.43
N ASP A 56 -13.64 -17.05 1.29
CA ASP A 56 -14.46 -17.62 2.36
C ASP A 56 -13.61 -18.10 3.54
N ASP A 57 -12.48 -18.76 3.26
CA ASP A 57 -11.51 -19.18 4.27
C ASP A 57 -10.87 -17.98 4.98
N MET A 58 -10.53 -16.92 4.23
CA MET A 58 -9.97 -15.69 4.80
C MET A 58 -10.97 -15.00 5.73
N VAL A 59 -12.24 -14.86 5.32
CA VAL A 59 -13.29 -14.28 6.17
C VAL A 59 -13.49 -15.09 7.44
N ALA A 60 -13.53 -16.42 7.34
CA ALA A 60 -13.68 -17.30 8.50
C ALA A 60 -12.50 -17.16 9.47
N MET A 61 -11.27 -17.14 8.94
CA MET A 61 -10.06 -16.95 9.73
C MET A 61 -10.04 -15.61 10.46
N MET A 62 -10.35 -14.51 9.77
CA MET A 62 -10.37 -13.17 10.35
C MET A 62 -11.38 -13.05 11.50
N LYS A 63 -12.59 -13.61 11.32
CA LYS A 63 -13.61 -13.62 12.38
C LYS A 63 -13.11 -14.33 13.63
N LYS A 64 -12.54 -15.53 13.46
CA LYS A 64 -11.99 -16.31 14.57
C LYS A 64 -10.91 -15.53 15.33
N ILE A 65 -9.98 -14.90 14.62
CA ILE A 65 -8.91 -14.10 15.25
C ILE A 65 -9.49 -12.93 16.05
N LEU A 66 -10.48 -12.21 15.50
CA LEU A 66 -11.10 -11.07 16.18
C LEU A 66 -11.87 -11.49 17.44
N GLU A 67 -12.58 -12.62 17.38
CA GLU A 67 -13.27 -13.20 18.55
C GLU A 67 -12.27 -13.60 19.65
N GLU A 68 -11.16 -14.24 19.28
CA GLU A 68 -10.10 -14.61 20.22
C GLU A 68 -9.46 -13.39 20.89
N GLN A 69 -9.25 -12.29 20.17
CA GLN A 69 -8.72 -11.04 20.74
C GLN A 69 -9.72 -10.37 21.69
N ALA A 70 -11.00 -10.29 21.32
CA ALA A 70 -12.04 -9.70 22.19
C ALA A 70 -12.18 -10.45 23.52
N ASN A 71 -11.98 -11.77 23.50
CA ASN A 71 -12.03 -12.62 24.70
C ASN A 71 -10.76 -12.54 25.57
N GLN A 72 -9.62 -12.10 25.01
CA GLN A 72 -8.37 -11.92 25.75
C GLN A 72 -8.31 -10.56 26.47
N GLU A 73 -9.10 -9.58 26.03
CA GLU A 73 -9.23 -8.27 26.64
C GLU A 73 -10.29 -8.21 27.76
N SER A 74 -11.04 -9.30 27.98
CA SER A 74 -12.06 -9.46 29.04
C SER A 74 -11.55 -10.28 30.22
#